data_AF-A0A7Y8L373-F1
#
_entry.id   AF-A0A7Y8L373-F1
#
_cell.length_a   1.000
_cell.length_b   1.000
_cell.length_c   1.000
_cell.angle_alpha   90.00
_cell.angle_beta   90.00
_cell.angle_gamma   90.00
#
_symmetry.space_group_name_H-M   'P 1'
#
loop_
_entity.id
_entity.type
_entity.pdbx_description
1 polymer ?
#
loop_
_entity_poly.entity_id
_entity_poly.type
_entity_poly.pdbx_seq_one_letter_code
_entity_poly.pdbx_strand_id
1 'polypeptide(L)' 'IVNTARGGLVDLNSLIRGIEDKIIGGYLTDVLEEEPMPDNYPLLKYENIIITPHTASRTYESVERQGIMAIENLIEMLK' A
#
# COMPACT_ATOMS: atom_id res chain seq x y z
N ILE A 1 8.54 5.80 -8.74
CA ILE A 1 7.08 5.58 -8.70
C ILE A 1 6.64 5.57 -7.24
N VAL A 2 5.48 6.14 -6.93
CA VAL A 2 4.88 6.07 -5.59
C VAL A 2 3.48 5.47 -5.72
N ASN A 3 3.17 4.46 -4.90
CA ASN A 3 1.85 3.83 -4.87
C ASN A 3 1.36 3.73 -3.43
N THR A 4 0.28 4.43 -3.11
CA THR A 4 -0.43 4.32 -1.82
C THR A 4 -1.92 4.07 -2.05
N ALA A 5 -2.25 3.46 -3.20
CA ALA A 5 -3.61 3.17 -3.61
C ALA A 5 -3.94 1.71 -3.30
N ARG A 6 -3.52 0.77 -4.16
CA ARG A 6 -3.68 -0.68 -3.96
C ARG A 6 -2.50 -1.44 -4.57
N GLY A 7 -2.10 -2.55 -3.95
CA GLY A 7 -0.97 -3.35 -4.42
C GLY A 7 -1.15 -3.92 -5.82
N GLY A 8 -2.36 -4.39 -6.14
CA GLY A 8 -2.68 -4.97 -7.45
C GLY A 8 -2.72 -3.98 -8.64
N LEU A 9 -2.39 -2.69 -8.44
CA LEU A 9 -2.29 -1.72 -9.53
C LEU A 9 -0.95 -1.78 -10.27
N VAL A 10 0.07 -2.34 -9.65
CA VAL A 10 1.43 -2.41 -10.19
C VAL A 10 1.82 -3.86 -10.38
N ASP A 11 2.03 -4.27 -11.64
CA ASP A 11 2.56 -5.60 -11.95
C ASP A 11 3.99 -5.73 -11.43
N LEU A 12 4.20 -6.64 -10.47
CA LEU A 12 5.47 -6.82 -9.79
C LEU A 12 6.61 -7.17 -10.75
N ASN A 13 6.34 -8.01 -11.76
CA ASN A 13 7.36 -8.44 -12.73
C ASN A 13 7.82 -7.27 -13.63
N SER A 14 6.89 -6.42 -14.06
CA SER A 14 7.21 -5.23 -14.85
C SER A 14 7.92 -4.17 -14.03
N LEU A 15 7.55 -4.02 -12.75
CA LEU A 15 8.26 -3.15 -11.82
C LEU A 15 9.72 -3.59 -11.65
N ILE A 16 9.95 -4.88 -11.39
CA ILE A 16 11.30 -5.46 -11.25
C ILE A 16 12.13 -5.20 -12.51
N ARG A 17 11.59 -5.51 -13.69
CA ARG A 17 12.27 -5.24 -14.98
C ARG A 17 12.60 -3.76 -15.14
N GLY A 18 11.65 -2.87 -14.87
CA GLY A 18 11.88 -1.42 -14.98
C GLY A 18 12.95 -0.91 -14.03
N ILE A 19 13.11 -1.50 -12.85
CA ILE A 19 14.17 -1.17 -11.90
C ILE A 19 15.52 -1.70 -12.39
N GLU A 20 15.58 -2.95 -12.84
CA GLU A 20 16.82 -3.58 -13.36
C GLU A 20 17.33 -2.89 -14.63
N ASP A 21 16.42 -2.52 -15.53
CA ASP A 21 16.73 -1.77 -16.76
C ASP A 21 17.00 -0.28 -16.52
N LYS A 22 16.96 0.17 -15.25
CA LYS A 22 17.16 1.57 -14.82
C LYS A 22 16.17 2.57 -15.44
N ILE A 23 15.02 2.11 -15.90
CA ILE A 23 13.91 2.94 -16.37
C ILE A 23 13.21 3.59 -15.16
N ILE A 24 13.09 2.82 -14.06
CA ILE A 24 12.46 3.24 -12.81
C ILE A 24 13.56 3.50 -11.78
N GLY A 25 13.71 4.75 -11.38
CA GLY A 25 14.70 5.16 -10.38
C GLY A 25 14.39 4.71 -8.95
N GLY A 26 13.17 4.22 -8.67
CA GLY A 26 12.78 3.70 -7.36
C GLY A 26 11.27 3.48 -7.21
N TYR A 27 10.88 2.78 -6.14
CA TYR A 27 9.47 2.47 -5.82
C TYR A 27 9.20 2.69 -4.32
N LEU A 28 8.20 3.51 -4.00
CA LEU A 28 7.81 3.79 -2.62
C LEU A 28 6.35 3.39 -2.44
N THR A 29 6.04 2.54 -1.47
CA THR A 29 4.69 2.01 -1.29
C THR A 29 4.39 1.66 0.16
N ASP A 30 3.12 1.80 0.55
CA ASP A 30 2.57 1.16 1.76
C ASP A 30 1.61 0.01 1.44
N VAL A 31 1.33 -0.23 0.15
CA VAL A 31 0.39 -1.26 -0.31
C VAL A 31 1.10 -2.39 -1.05
N LEU A 32 0.70 -3.63 -0.79
CA LEU A 32 1.19 -4.83 -1.47
C LEU A 32 0.00 -5.68 -1.97
N GLU A 33 0.25 -6.53 -2.97
CA GLU A 33 -0.79 -7.43 -3.49
C GLU A 33 -1.13 -8.52 -2.48
N GLU A 34 -0.12 -9.05 -1.79
CA GLU A 34 -0.26 -9.95 -0.65
C GLU A 34 0.15 -9.20 0.62
N GLU A 35 -0.76 -9.18 1.60
CA GLU A 35 -0.56 -8.53 2.90
C GLU A 35 -0.96 -9.50 4.03
N PRO A 36 -0.14 -9.66 5.10
CA PRO A 36 1.15 -9.02 5.35
C PRO A 36 2.26 -9.40 4.35
N MET A 37 3.31 -8.58 4.27
CA MET A 37 4.44 -8.82 3.37
C MET A 37 5.14 -10.15 3.69
N PRO A 38 5.36 -11.06 2.71
CA PRO A 38 6.17 -12.25 2.90
C PRO A 38 7.64 -11.91 3.25
N ASP A 39 8.28 -12.73 4.09
CA ASP A 39 9.67 -12.48 4.57
C ASP A 39 10.70 -12.32 3.44
N ASN A 40 10.51 -13.03 2.32
CA ASN A 40 11.42 -13.03 1.17
C ASN A 40 10.89 -12.18 0.01
N TYR A 41 10.23 -11.05 0.29
CA TYR A 41 9.60 -10.25 -0.75
C TYR A 41 10.63 -9.74 -1.78
N PRO A 42 10.40 -9.95 -3.10
CA PRO A 42 11.43 -9.74 -4.14
C PRO A 42 12.02 -8.33 -4.20
N LEU A 43 11.27 -7.33 -3.73
CA LEU A 43 11.67 -5.93 -3.76
C LEU A 43 12.61 -5.54 -2.61
N LEU A 44 12.76 -6.36 -1.57
CA LEU A 44 13.60 -6.03 -0.40
C LEU A 44 15.10 -5.96 -0.70
N LYS A 45 15.55 -6.50 -1.85
CA LYS A 45 16.96 -6.49 -2.25
C LYS A 45 17.41 -5.18 -2.93
N TYR A 46 16.51 -4.26 -3.22
CA TYR A 46 16.83 -3.03 -3.95
C TYR A 46 16.88 -1.82 -3.01
N GLU A 47 18.01 -1.10 -2.98
CA GLU A 47 18.21 0.05 -2.08
C GLU A 47 17.31 1.25 -2.39
N ASN A 48 16.84 1.37 -3.63
CA ASN A 48 15.97 2.45 -4.09
C ASN A 48 14.47 2.14 -3.93
N ILE A 49 14.13 1.14 -3.12
CA ILE A 49 12.76 0.78 -2.79
C ILE A 49 12.51 1.03 -1.30
N ILE A 50 11.40 1.68 -0.99
CA ILE A 50 10.93 1.88 0.39
C ILE A 50 9.53 1.28 0.51
N ILE A 51 9.40 0.29 1.39
CA ILE A 51 8.13 -0.36 1.70
C ILE A 51 7.83 -0.10 3.17
N THR A 52 6.63 0.38 3.46
CA THR A 52 6.08 0.41 4.81
C THR A 52 4.88 -0.52 4.91
N PRO A 53 4.48 -0.94 6.12
CA PRO A 53 3.18 -1.59 6.30
C PRO A 53 2.03 -0.71 5.79
N HIS A 54 0.88 -1.31 5.45
CA HIS A 54 -0.32 -0.64 4.94
C HIS A 54 -1.03 0.19 6.01
N THR A 55 -0.41 1.30 6.37
CA THR A 55 -0.79 2.15 7.50
C THR A 55 -0.96 3.62 7.13
N ALA A 56 -0.87 4.01 5.85
CA ALA A 56 -1.09 5.41 5.46
C ALA A 56 -2.46 5.95 5.90
N SER A 57 -3.49 5.10 5.93
CA SER A 57 -4.84 5.46 6.41
C SER A 57 -5.03 5.34 7.92
N ARG A 58 -4.03 4.84 8.68
CA ARG A 58 -4.13 4.49 10.10
C ARG A 58 -3.59 5.58 11.04
N THR A 59 -3.74 6.85 10.70
CA THR A 59 -3.43 7.95 11.64
C THR A 59 -4.47 7.99 12.77
N TYR A 60 -4.11 8.59 13.91
CA TYR A 60 -5.01 8.72 15.06
C TYR A 60 -6.35 9.37 14.68
N GLU A 61 -6.30 10.47 13.92
CA GLU A 61 -7.47 11.24 13.50
C GLU A 61 -8.29 10.48 12.43
N SER A 62 -7.61 9.74 11.55
CA SER A 62 -8.26 9.00 10.47
C SER A 62 -9.03 7.79 11.00
N VAL A 63 -8.46 7.07 11.97
CA VAL A 63 -9.11 5.92 12.59
C VAL A 63 -10.38 6.33 13.33
N GLU A 64 -10.35 7.44 14.07
CA GLU A 64 -11.54 7.98 14.74
C GLU A 64 -12.65 8.31 13.74
N ARG A 65 -12.34 9.08 12.68
CA ARG A 65 -13.31 9.43 11.64
C ARG A 65 -13.92 8.22 10.94
N GLN A 66 -13.10 7.21 10.63
CA GLN A 66 -13.59 5.96 10.01
C GLN A 66 -14.55 5.21 10.92
N GLY A 67 -14.23 5.13 12.22
CA GLY A 67 -15.10 4.48 13.21
C GLY A 67 -16.45 5.18 13.35
N ILE A 68 -16.45 6.51 13.44
CA ILE A 68 -17.68 7.31 13.52
C ILE A 68 -18.54 7.10 12.27
N MET A 69 -17.95 7.23 11.07
CA MET A 69 -18.67 7.08 9.82
C MET A 69 -19.27 5.67 9.64
N ALA A 70 -18.58 4.62 10.10
CA ALA A 70 -19.12 3.26 10.05
C ALA A 70 -20.40 3.12 10.90
N ILE A 71 -20.44 3.74 12.09
CA ILE A 71 -21.62 3.74 12.96
C ILE A 71 -22.75 4.60 12.39
N GLU A 72 -22.43 5.78 11.84
CA GLU A 72 -23.42 6.65 11.19
C GLU A 72 -24.11 5.93 10.02
N ASN A 73 -23.33 5.27 9.16
CA ASN A 73 -23.86 4.46 8.04
C ASN A 73 -24.77 3.32 8.53
N LEU A 74 -24.42 2.66 9.65
CA LEU A 74 -25.25 1.61 10.24
C LEU A 74 -26.58 2.17 10.76
N ILE A 75 -26.54 3.30 11.47
CA ILE A 75 -27.75 3.96 11.98
C ILE A 75 -28.66 4.40 10.84
N GLU A 76 -28.09 4.94 9.75
CA GLU A 76 -28.85 5.35 8.57
C GLU A 76 -29.56 4.16 7.92
N MET A 77 -28.87 3.01 7.77
CA MET A 77 -29.46 1.80 7.19
C MET A 77 -30.61 1.21 8.02
N LEU A 78 -30.61 1.41 9.33
CA LEU A 78 -31.62 0.85 10.25
C LEU A 78 -32.87 1.73 10.41
N LYS A 79 -32.87 2.95 9.85
CA LYS A 79 -34.03 3.84 9.81
C LYS A 79 -34.93 3.54 8.62
#